data_AF-A0A6L8FZA3-F1
#
_entry.id   AF-A0A6L8FZA3-F1
#
_cell.length_a   1.000
_cell.length_b   1.000
_cell.length_c   1.000
_cell.angle_alpha   90.00
_cell.angle_beta   90.00
_cell.angle_gamma   90.00
#
_symmetry.space_group_name_H-M   'P 1'
#
loop_
_entity.id
_entity.type
_entity.pdbx_description
1 polymer ?
#
loop_
_entity_poly.entity_id
_entity_poly.type
_entity_poly.pdbx_seq_one_letter_code
_entity_poly.pdbx_strand_id
1 'polypeptide(L)'
;MKSLIGSFIGLVLSVNVGAEPLLEGQVILSSGQPAAGMQVMLFDLSDLQRGAIARTTTDATGSFAVAVSRARSRALPDGFALGQNYPNPFNPSTIIPYHLSASSHVRLEVFNLLGQRLVTLVDAEQAAGAHTALWDAT
;
A
#
# COMPACT_ATOMS: atom_id res chain seq x y z
N MET A 1 -14.85 14.63 -19.06
CA MET A 1 -13.59 13.96 -19.49
C MET A 1 -13.55 12.59 -18.84
N LYS A 2 -13.54 11.51 -19.63
CA LYS A 2 -13.43 10.14 -19.11
C LYS A 2 -11.94 9.82 -18.92
N SER A 3 -11.48 9.76 -17.67
CA SER A 3 -10.16 9.21 -17.33
C SER A 3 -10.31 7.68 -17.28
N LEU A 4 -9.61 6.96 -18.15
CA LEU A 4 -9.54 5.52 -18.10
C LEU A 4 -8.35 5.15 -17.21
N ILE A 5 -8.60 4.66 -16.00
CA ILE A 5 -7.57 4.14 -15.10
C ILE A 5 -7.34 2.68 -15.50
N GLY A 6 -6.31 2.42 -16.30
CA GLY A 6 -5.83 1.06 -16.55
C GLY A 6 -4.91 0.62 -15.41
N SER A 7 -5.31 -0.41 -14.65
CA SER A 7 -4.47 -0.99 -13.59
C SER A 7 -3.59 -2.08 -14.21
N PHE A 8 -2.27 -1.93 -14.13
CA PHE A 8 -1.32 -2.98 -14.53
C PHE A 8 -1.15 -3.97 -13.38
N ILE A 9 -1.36 -5.26 -13.65
CA ILE A 9 -1.10 -6.34 -12.69
C ILE A 9 0.42 -6.54 -12.62
N GLY A 10 1.03 -5.88 -11.63
CA GLY A 10 2.30 -6.21 -10.97
C GLY A 10 3.53 -6.44 -11.84
N LEU A 11 4.40 -5.44 -11.93
CA LEU A 11 5.82 -5.64 -12.25
C LEU A 11 6.60 -5.68 -10.93
N VAL A 12 7.24 -6.82 -10.60
CA VAL A 12 8.12 -6.92 -9.44
C VAL A 12 9.57 -6.74 -9.89
N LEU A 13 10.19 -5.63 -9.52
CA LEU A 13 11.60 -5.35 -9.75
C LEU A 13 12.35 -5.47 -8.43
N SER A 14 13.23 -6.46 -8.33
CA SER A 14 14.18 -6.59 -7.20
C SER A 14 15.53 -6.07 -7.67
N VAL A 15 15.95 -4.91 -7.16
CA VAL A 15 17.24 -4.29 -7.51
C VAL A 15 18.14 -4.29 -6.28
N ASN A 16 19.23 -5.05 -6.34
CA ASN A 16 20.20 -5.16 -5.26
C ASN A 16 21.48 -4.38 -5.66
N VAL A 17 21.43 -3.05 -5.58
CA VAL A 17 22.57 -2.19 -5.97
C VAL A 17 22.72 -1.02 -4.98
N GLY A 18 23.96 -0.58 -4.75
CA GLY A 18 24.35 0.56 -3.90
C GLY A 18 24.16 1.94 -4.55
N ALA A 19 23.35 2.04 -5.61
CA ALA A 19 22.98 3.28 -6.29
C ALA A 19 21.44 3.32 -6.43
N GLU A 20 20.85 4.51 -6.49
CA GLU A 20 19.40 4.66 -6.66
C GLU A 20 18.99 4.13 -8.06
N PRO A 21 18.09 3.12 -8.14
CA PRO A 21 17.68 2.57 -9.42
C PRO A 21 16.96 3.61 -10.28
N LEU A 22 17.26 3.64 -11.58
CA LEU A 22 16.51 4.40 -12.58
C LEU A 22 15.65 3.43 -13.39
N LEU A 23 14.34 3.64 -13.39
CA LEU A 23 13.42 2.89 -14.23
C LEU A 23 13.11 3.69 -15.49
N GLU A 24 13.36 3.07 -16.65
CA GLU A 24 13.09 3.65 -17.96
C GLU A 24 12.16 2.75 -18.76
N GLY A 25 11.32 3.35 -19.60
CA GLY A 25 10.41 2.60 -20.47
C GLY A 25 9.66 3.49 -21.44
N GLN A 26 8.81 2.86 -22.27
CA GLN A 26 7.99 3.53 -23.26
C GLN A 26 6.54 3.03 -23.17
N VAL A 27 5.59 3.95 -23.28
CA VAL A 27 4.15 3.64 -23.33
C VAL A 27 3.67 3.79 -24.76
N ILE A 28 3.14 2.70 -25.32
CA ILE A 28 2.63 2.63 -26.68
C ILE A 28 1.15 2.23 -26.61
N LEU A 29 0.32 2.91 -27.41
CA LEU A 29 -1.10 2.57 -27.58
C LEU A 29 -1.25 1.22 -28.31
N SER A 30 -2.40 0.58 -28.21
CA SER A 30 -2.69 -0.65 -28.97
C SER A 30 -2.60 -0.48 -30.49
N SER A 31 -2.69 0.77 -30.98
CA SER A 31 -2.46 1.13 -32.38
C SER A 31 -0.98 1.14 -32.79
N GLY A 32 -0.05 0.94 -31.86
CA GLY A 32 1.40 1.05 -32.09
C GLY A 32 1.95 2.48 -32.02
N GLN A 33 1.11 3.49 -31.78
CA GLN A 33 1.56 4.88 -31.63
C GLN A 33 2.03 5.19 -30.20
N PRO A 34 3.05 6.04 -30.02
CA PRO A 34 3.46 6.48 -28.69
C PRO A 34 2.35 7.23 -27.95
N ALA A 35 2.25 6.98 -26.64
CA ALA A 35 1.28 7.63 -25.78
C ALA A 35 1.96 8.76 -24.99
N ALA A 36 1.90 9.99 -25.51
CA ALA A 36 2.46 11.17 -24.88
C ALA A 36 1.57 11.73 -23.75
N GLY A 37 2.17 12.33 -22.73
CA GLY A 37 1.45 12.97 -21.61
C GLY A 37 0.76 12.01 -20.65
N MET A 38 1.05 10.71 -20.73
CA MET A 38 0.50 9.69 -19.84
C MET A 38 1.19 9.79 -18.47
N GLN A 39 0.40 9.79 -17.40
CA GLN A 39 0.95 9.68 -16.05
C GLN A 39 1.45 8.26 -15.80
N VAL A 40 2.71 8.15 -15.39
CA VAL A 40 3.32 6.91 -14.91
C VAL A 40 3.54 7.07 -13.41
N MET A 41 2.98 6.14 -12.63
CA MET A 41 3.05 6.15 -11.18
C MET A 41 3.61 4.80 -10.70
N LEU A 42 4.59 4.87 -9.80
CA LEU A 42 5.13 3.71 -9.12
C LEU A 42 4.53 3.63 -7.73
N PHE A 43 4.16 2.44 -7.30
CA PHE A 43 3.61 2.18 -5.97
C PHE A 43 4.45 1.12 -5.27
N ASP A 44 4.61 1.27 -3.97
CA ASP A 44 5.09 0.19 -3.12
C ASP A 44 3.89 -0.70 -2.75
N LEU A 45 3.91 -1.96 -3.19
CA LEU A 45 2.83 -2.91 -2.91
C LEU A 45 2.76 -3.27 -1.42
N SER A 46 3.83 -3.06 -0.65
CA SER A 46 3.84 -3.28 0.79
C SER A 46 3.25 -2.12 1.59
N ASP A 47 3.10 -0.94 0.97
CA ASP A 47 2.53 0.26 1.59
C ASP A 47 1.72 1.08 0.57
N LEU A 48 0.55 0.55 0.20
CA LEU A 48 -0.36 1.22 -0.73
C LEU A 48 -1.02 2.47 -0.13
N GLN A 49 -1.00 2.63 1.21
CA GLN A 49 -1.60 3.77 1.91
C GLN A 49 -0.79 5.05 1.72
N ARG A 50 0.53 4.94 1.51
CA ARG A 50 1.43 6.06 1.25
C ARG A 50 1.25 6.68 -0.14
N GLY A 51 0.48 6.04 -1.02
CA GLY A 51 0.29 6.47 -2.40
C GLY A 51 1.52 6.16 -3.28
N ALA A 52 1.63 6.85 -4.42
CA ALA A 52 2.72 6.60 -5.36
C ALA A 52 4.07 7.06 -4.79
N ILE A 53 5.05 6.15 -4.80
CA ILE A 53 6.43 6.43 -4.40
C ILE A 53 7.18 7.27 -5.42
N ALA A 54 6.75 7.25 -6.68
CA ALA A 54 7.27 8.13 -7.72
C ALA A 54 6.22 8.40 -8.79
N ARG A 55 6.33 9.56 -9.45
CA ARG A 55 5.40 10.02 -10.49
C ARG A 55 6.21 10.69 -11.60
N THR A 56 5.88 10.37 -12.84
CA THR A 56 6.43 11.03 -14.02
C THR A 56 5.37 11.07 -15.12
N THR A 57 5.68 11.73 -16.22
CA THR A 57 4.82 11.81 -17.40
C THR A 57 5.61 11.41 -18.64
N THR A 58 4.98 10.69 -19.56
CA THR A 58 5.63 10.34 -20.82
C THR A 58 5.84 11.57 -21.70
N ASP A 59 6.96 11.60 -22.41
CA ASP A 59 7.29 12.64 -23.39
C ASP A 59 6.54 12.46 -24.73
N ALA A 60 6.85 13.30 -25.72
CA ALA A 60 6.23 13.22 -27.06
C ALA A 60 6.48 11.89 -27.78
N THR A 61 7.51 11.14 -27.37
CA THR A 61 7.85 9.81 -27.89
C THR A 61 7.28 8.68 -27.03
N GLY A 62 6.46 8.99 -26.04
CA GLY A 62 5.91 8.00 -25.10
C GLY A 62 6.93 7.50 -24.08
N SER A 63 8.13 8.05 -24.04
CA SER A 63 9.22 7.60 -23.18
C SER A 63 9.10 8.19 -21.78
N PHE A 64 9.54 7.45 -20.77
CA PHE A 64 9.63 7.92 -19.40
C PHE A 64 10.91 7.42 -18.73
N ALA A 65 11.41 8.22 -17.78
CA ALA A 65 12.45 7.84 -16.85
C ALA A 65 12.03 8.31 -15.45
N VAL A 66 12.21 7.45 -14.45
CA VAL A 66 11.87 7.76 -13.06
C VAL A 66 12.87 7.15 -12.10
N ALA A 67 13.48 8.00 -11.27
CA ALA A 67 14.35 7.55 -10.19
C ALA A 67 13.49 6.89 -9.11
N VAL A 68 13.83 5.66 -8.76
CA VAL A 68 13.19 4.92 -7.68
C VAL A 68 14.03 5.16 -6.44
N SER A 69 13.80 6.31 -5.78
CA SER A 69 14.44 6.54 -4.49
C SER A 69 13.94 5.48 -3.51
N ARG A 70 14.84 4.74 -2.85
CA ARG A 70 14.42 3.83 -1.76
C ARG A 70 13.48 4.62 -0.85
N ALA A 71 12.21 4.18 -0.75
CA ALA A 71 11.40 4.57 0.39
C ALA A 71 12.26 4.24 1.60
N ARG A 72 12.73 5.28 2.31
CA ARG A 72 13.66 5.16 3.45
C ARG A 72 13.28 3.91 4.22
N SER A 73 14.26 3.00 4.36
CA SER A 73 14.20 1.73 5.06
C SER A 73 13.03 1.72 6.03
N ARG A 74 11.99 0.91 5.72
CA ARG A 74 10.84 0.58 6.58
C ARG A 74 11.09 1.06 8.00
N ALA A 75 10.84 2.35 8.24
CA ALA A 75 10.96 2.88 9.58
C ALA A 75 9.82 2.15 10.26
N LEU A 76 10.15 1.25 11.17
CA LEU A 76 9.15 0.77 12.11
C LEU A 76 8.44 2.03 12.59
N PRO A 77 7.11 2.13 12.47
CA PRO A 77 6.40 3.31 12.91
C PRO A 77 6.90 3.67 14.30
N ASP A 78 7.18 4.94 14.57
CA ASP A 78 7.82 5.39 15.83
C ASP A 78 6.98 5.01 17.07
N GLY A 79 5.76 4.50 16.90
CA GLY A 79 4.93 3.92 17.95
C GLY A 79 3.91 2.90 17.45
N PHE A 80 3.09 2.41 18.38
CA PHE A 80 1.94 1.56 18.07
C PHE A 80 0.87 2.37 17.33
N ALA A 81 0.25 1.76 16.31
CA ALA A 81 -0.83 2.39 15.56
C ALA A 81 -1.94 1.39 15.25
N LEU A 82 -3.20 1.82 15.41
CA LEU A 82 -4.38 1.11 14.94
C LEU A 82 -4.94 1.88 13.74
N GLY A 83 -4.98 1.24 12.58
CA GLY A 83 -5.53 1.83 11.37
C GLY A 83 -7.05 1.70 11.31
N GLN A 84 -7.65 2.44 10.38
CA GLN A 84 -9.09 2.38 10.14
C GLN A 84 -9.49 1.02 9.58
N ASN A 85 -10.62 0.50 10.04
CA ASN A 85 -11.15 -0.74 9.52
C ASN A 85 -11.68 -0.55 8.09
N TYR A 86 -11.38 -1.49 7.19
CA TYR A 86 -11.85 -1.43 5.82
C TYR A 86 -12.25 -2.81 5.28
N PRO A 87 -13.33 -2.89 4.47
CA PRO A 87 -14.24 -1.80 4.14
C PRO A 87 -15.15 -1.40 5.32
N ASN A 88 -15.48 -0.11 5.40
CA ASN A 88 -16.48 0.52 6.26
C ASN A 88 -17.08 1.69 5.44
N PRO A 89 -18.41 1.81 5.18
CA PRO A 89 -19.57 1.17 5.82
C PRO A 89 -20.24 -0.02 5.07
N PHE A 90 -20.98 -0.85 5.82
CA PHE A 90 -21.89 -1.96 5.41
C PHE A 90 -21.28 -3.23 4.75
N ASN A 91 -20.21 -3.78 5.31
CA ASN A 91 -19.78 -5.16 4.97
C ASN A 91 -19.79 -6.06 6.20
N PRO A 92 -20.21 -7.33 6.08
CA PRO A 92 -20.18 -8.31 7.17
C PRO A 92 -18.75 -8.66 7.58
N SER A 93 -17.75 -8.37 6.76
CA SER A 93 -16.35 -8.57 7.12
C SER A 93 -15.52 -7.31 6.86
N THR A 94 -14.64 -6.98 7.80
CA THR A 94 -13.74 -5.82 7.74
C THR A 94 -12.36 -6.22 8.23
N ILE A 95 -11.33 -5.61 7.66
CA ILE A 95 -9.94 -5.78 8.04
C ILE A 95 -9.55 -4.61 8.93
N ILE A 96 -8.94 -4.91 10.06
CA ILE A 96 -8.40 -3.93 11.01
C ILE A 96 -6.87 -4.00 10.95
N PRO A 97 -6.20 -3.09 10.21
CA PRO A 97 -4.75 -3.04 10.18
C PRO A 97 -4.20 -2.42 11.47
N TYR A 98 -3.07 -2.92 11.97
CA TYR A 98 -2.34 -2.33 13.08
C TYR A 98 -0.83 -2.54 12.93
N HIS A 99 -0.07 -1.71 13.64
CA HIS A 99 1.38 -1.71 13.58
C HIS A 99 1.98 -1.75 14.98
N LEU A 100 3.05 -2.55 15.09
CA LEU A 100 3.84 -2.69 16.31
C LEU A 100 5.25 -2.16 16.06
N SER A 101 5.70 -1.23 16.90
CA SER A 101 7.06 -0.69 16.85
C SER A 101 8.11 -1.68 17.40
N ALA A 102 7.69 -2.61 18.26
CA ALA A 102 8.50 -3.68 18.82
C ALA A 102 7.66 -4.94 19.04
N SER A 103 8.31 -6.11 19.19
CA SER A 103 7.61 -7.34 19.57
C SER A 103 6.86 -7.14 20.88
N SER A 104 5.56 -7.40 20.87
CA SER A 104 4.65 -7.05 21.97
C SER A 104 3.49 -8.02 22.06
N HIS A 105 2.94 -8.16 23.27
CA HIS A 105 1.64 -8.78 23.46
C HIS A 105 0.54 -7.86 22.94
N VAL A 106 -0.23 -8.34 21.96
CA VAL A 106 -1.33 -7.59 21.34
C VAL A 106 -2.65 -8.14 21.84
N ARG A 107 -3.48 -7.24 22.38
CA ARG A 107 -4.90 -7.49 22.65
C ARG A 107 -5.76 -6.54 21.82
N LEU A 108 -6.49 -7.08 20.86
CA LEU A 108 -7.41 -6.32 20.01
C LEU A 108 -8.85 -6.75 20.29
N GLU A 109 -9.64 -5.84 20.85
CA GLU A 109 -11.01 -6.10 21.31
C GLU A 109 -12.01 -5.17 20.63
N VAL A 110 -13.19 -5.70 20.27
CA VAL A 110 -14.30 -4.94 19.70
C VAL A 110 -15.33 -4.70 20.80
N PHE A 111 -15.78 -3.45 20.93
CA PHE A 111 -16.79 -3.04 21.91
C PHE A 111 -18.01 -2.44 21.20
N ASN A 112 -19.19 -2.62 21.80
CA ASN A 112 -20.37 -1.88 21.39
C ASN A 112 -20.39 -0.47 22.00
N LEU A 113 -21.38 0.36 21.62
CA LEU A 113 -21.50 1.74 22.11
C LEU A 113 -21.77 1.84 23.61
N LEU A 114 -22.19 0.75 24.27
CA LEU A 114 -22.36 0.67 25.72
C LEU A 114 -21.07 0.27 26.43
N GLY A 115 -19.96 0.11 25.71
CA GLY A 115 -18.68 -0.34 26.26
C GLY A 115 -18.65 -1.83 26.61
N GLN A 116 -19.60 -2.63 26.12
CA GLN A 116 -19.58 -4.08 26.30
C GLN A 116 -18.68 -4.71 25.23
N ARG A 117 -17.74 -5.56 25.66
CA ARG A 117 -16.90 -6.31 24.74
C ARG A 117 -17.74 -7.33 23.98
N LEU A 118 -17.70 -7.26 22.66
CA LEU A 118 -18.33 -8.22 21.76
C LEU A 118 -17.39 -9.40 21.50
N VAL A 119 -16.15 -9.13 21.12
CA VAL A 119 -15.17 -10.16 20.74
C VAL A 119 -13.73 -9.68 20.97
N THR A 120 -12.83 -10.62 21.24
CA THR A 120 -11.38 -10.44 21.20
C THR A 120 -10.84 -11.05 19.91
N LEU A 121 -10.32 -10.23 19.01
CA LEU A 121 -9.80 -10.63 17.70
C LEU A 121 -8.37 -11.16 17.77
N VAL A 122 -7.58 -10.62 18.70
CA VAL A 122 -6.17 -10.96 18.91
C VAL A 122 -5.89 -10.93 20.41
N ASP A 123 -5.20 -11.94 20.92
CA ASP A 123 -4.65 -11.98 22.30
C ASP A 123 -3.36 -12.83 22.27
N ALA A 124 -2.28 -12.28 21.69
CA ALA A 124 -1.06 -13.04 21.41
C ALA A 124 0.20 -12.17 21.33
N GLU A 125 1.36 -12.78 21.57
CA GLU A 125 2.67 -12.20 21.25
C GLU A 125 2.87 -12.10 19.74
N GLN A 126 3.20 -10.91 19.25
CA GLN A 126 3.49 -10.68 17.83
C GLN A 126 4.78 -9.91 17.65
N ALA A 127 5.50 -10.22 16.57
CA ALA A 127 6.74 -9.53 16.22
C ALA A 127 6.47 -8.08 15.78
N ALA A 128 7.48 -7.22 15.91
CA ALA A 128 7.43 -5.86 15.35
C ALA A 128 7.06 -5.89 13.85
N GLY A 129 6.21 -4.96 13.41
CA GLY A 129 5.78 -4.89 12.02
C GLY A 129 4.31 -4.55 11.82
N ALA A 130 3.85 -4.79 10.60
CA ALA A 130 2.47 -4.56 10.17
C ALA A 130 1.69 -5.87 10.29
N HIS A 131 0.48 -5.77 10.82
CA HIS A 131 -0.42 -6.89 11.04
C HIS A 131 -1.84 -6.49 10.67
N THR A 132 -2.69 -7.50 10.48
CA THR A 132 -4.10 -7.32 10.15
C THR A 132 -4.93 -8.32 10.94
N ALA A 133 -6.04 -7.85 11.52
CA ALA A 133 -7.07 -8.71 12.07
C ALA A 133 -8.30 -8.70 11.17
N LEU A 134 -8.91 -9.86 10.96
CA LEU A 134 -10.21 -9.97 10.29
C LEU A 134 -11.31 -9.96 11.35
N TRP A 135 -12.34 -9.14 11.15
CA TRP A 135 -13.56 -9.21 11.93
C TRP A 135 -14.73 -9.48 10.99
N ASP A 136 -15.52 -10.51 11.28
CA ASP A 136 -16.66 -10.98 10.49
C ASP A 136 -18.02 -10.60 11.08
N ALA A 137 -18.03 -9.67 12.05
CA ALA A 137 -19.23 -9.15 12.70
C ALA A 137 -20.17 -10.23 13.28
N THR A 138 -19.61 -11.38 13.66
CA THR A 138 -20.32 -12.47 14.35
C THR A 138 -20.09 -12.47 15.87
#